data_AF-A0A939X028-F1
#
_entry.id   AF-A0A939X028-F1
#
_cell.length_a   1.000
_cell.length_b   1.000
_cell.length_c   1.000
_cell.angle_alpha   90.00
_cell.angle_beta   90.00
_cell.angle_gamma   90.00
#
_symmetry.space_group_name_H-M   'P 1'
#
loop_
_entity.id
_entity.type
_entity.pdbx_description
1 polymer ?
#
loop_
_entity_poly.entity_id
_entity_poly.type
_entity_poly.pdbx_seq_one_letter_code
_entity_poly.pdbx_strand_id
1 'polypeptide(L)'
;MKKLCRRGRPQKDSYRPLHVVAVVDDRDAQDGEVCFQFRGANRQLLTRTFDYLIGCGHGIAQRVTVREAHDVIRRIGKNLQRIEVTLHEPNFRFASLSDMKLLIEATLKRLHPCHFQWLNLTKFFNF
;
A
#
# COMPACT_ATOMS: atom_id res chain seq x y z
N MET A 1 -43.58 5.09 5.59
CA MET A 1 -42.91 4.86 4.28
C MET A 1 -41.42 4.68 4.52
N LYS A 2 -40.87 3.47 4.30
CA LYS A 2 -39.44 3.17 4.48
C LYS A 2 -38.65 3.77 3.31
N LYS A 3 -37.74 4.71 3.59
CA LYS A 3 -36.85 5.30 2.58
C LYS A 3 -35.89 4.22 2.09
N LEU A 4 -35.91 3.96 0.79
CA LEU A 4 -34.99 3.09 0.06
C LEU A 4 -33.54 3.54 0.32
N CYS A 5 -32.75 2.65 0.93
CA CYS A 5 -31.32 2.81 1.05
C CYS A 5 -30.72 3.01 -0.35
N ARG A 6 -30.11 4.17 -0.59
CA ARG A 6 -29.27 4.40 -1.76
C ARG A 6 -28.14 3.38 -1.73
N ARG A 7 -28.26 2.32 -2.54
CA ARG A 7 -27.15 1.41 -2.86
C ARG A 7 -26.10 2.25 -3.57
N GLY A 8 -25.14 2.77 -2.82
CA GLY A 8 -23.88 3.27 -3.36
C GLY A 8 -23.29 2.17 -4.24
N ARG A 9 -22.61 2.56 -5.32
CA ARG A 9 -21.86 1.62 -6.17
C ARG A 9 -21.05 0.69 -5.26
N PRO A 10 -21.01 -0.62 -5.53
CA PRO A 10 -20.08 -1.51 -4.84
C PRO A 10 -18.70 -0.87 -4.87
N GLN A 11 -17.96 -0.92 -3.75
CA GLN A 11 -16.55 -0.54 -3.77
C GLN A 11 -15.90 -1.29 -4.93
N LYS A 12 -15.05 -0.58 -5.70
CA LYS A 12 -14.41 -1.04 -6.94
C LYS A 12 -13.76 -2.44 -6.82
N ASP A 13 -13.54 -2.88 -5.59
CA ASP A 13 -12.84 -4.10 -5.19
C ASP A 13 -13.76 -5.30 -4.98
N SER A 14 -15.09 -5.18 -5.08
CA SER A 14 -15.95 -6.15 -4.40
C SER A 14 -15.98 -7.59 -4.95
N TYR A 15 -15.24 -8.00 -6.01
CA TYR A 15 -15.16 -9.43 -6.41
C TYR A 15 -14.04 -9.82 -7.39
N ARG A 16 -13.14 -8.90 -7.80
CA ARG A 16 -12.09 -9.20 -8.80
C ARG A 16 -10.71 -9.25 -8.15
N PRO A 17 -9.86 -10.23 -8.50
CA PRO A 17 -8.46 -10.19 -8.09
C PRO A 17 -7.82 -8.85 -8.46
N LEU A 18 -7.22 -8.18 -7.49
CA LEU A 18 -6.48 -6.95 -7.74
C LEU A 18 -5.09 -7.28 -8.27
N HIS A 19 -4.60 -6.48 -9.22
CA HIS A 19 -3.19 -6.49 -9.60
C HIS A 19 -2.50 -5.37 -8.84
N VAL A 20 -1.85 -5.73 -7.73
CA VAL A 20 -1.14 -4.80 -6.86
C VAL A 20 0.34 -4.81 -7.25
N VAL A 21 0.84 -3.63 -7.55
CA VAL A 21 2.25 -3.42 -7.86
C VAL A 21 2.83 -2.51 -6.79
N ALA A 22 4.00 -2.85 -6.26
CA ALA A 22 4.63 -2.07 -5.22
C ALA A 22 6.13 -1.87 -5.48
N VAL A 23 6.64 -0.75 -4.97
CA VAL A 23 8.07 -0.47 -4.88
C VAL A 23 8.39 0.05 -3.49
N VAL A 24 9.63 -0.10 -3.07
CA VAL A 24 10.15 0.52 -1.87
C VAL A 24 11.19 1.56 -2.25
N ASP A 25 11.13 2.70 -1.58
CA ASP A 25 12.17 3.71 -1.53
C ASP A 25 12.73 3.70 -0.10
N ASP A 26 13.93 3.14 0.03
CA ASP A 26 14.66 2.94 1.29
C ASP A 26 15.88 3.87 1.41
N ARG A 27 15.98 4.88 0.54
CA ARG A 27 17.06 5.87 0.58
C ARG A 27 17.11 6.63 1.90
N ASP A 28 15.94 6.84 2.51
CA ASP A 28 15.78 7.54 3.80
C ASP A 28 15.70 6.58 5.00
N ALA A 29 16.01 5.28 4.81
CA ALA A 29 15.96 4.30 5.89
C ALA A 29 16.92 4.63 7.05
N GLN A 30 17.98 5.41 6.79
CA GLN A 30 18.88 5.92 7.83
C GLN A 30 18.26 7.04 8.68
N ASP A 31 17.31 7.79 8.12
CA ASP A 31 16.57 8.85 8.81
C ASP A 31 15.35 8.31 9.57
N GLY A 32 15.22 6.98 9.66
CA GLY A 32 14.14 6.33 10.38
C GLY A 32 12.82 6.26 9.60
N GLU A 33 12.84 6.45 8.29
CA GLU A 33 11.66 6.32 7.44
C GLU A 33 11.86 5.31 6.30
N VAL A 34 10.84 4.50 6.02
CA VAL A 34 10.82 3.64 4.82
C VAL A 34 9.52 3.89 4.06
N CYS A 35 9.65 4.26 2.80
CA CYS A 35 8.50 4.58 1.96
C CYS A 35 8.18 3.44 1.00
N PHE A 36 6.95 2.93 1.05
CA PHE A 36 6.41 2.00 0.08
C PHE A 36 5.41 2.72 -0.81
N GLN A 37 5.48 2.48 -2.12
CA GLN A 37 4.53 3.04 -3.07
C GLN A 37 3.75 1.90 -3.72
N PHE A 38 2.43 2.04 -3.78
CA PHE A 38 1.51 1.03 -4.28
C PHE A 38 0.66 1.57 -5.42
N ARG A 39 0.42 0.72 -6.42
CA ARG A 39 -0.61 0.89 -7.45
C ARG A 39 -1.54 -0.32 -7.44
N GLY A 40 -2.81 -0.11 -7.79
CA GLY A 40 -3.80 -1.19 -7.90
C GLY A 40 -4.45 -1.64 -6.58
N ALA A 41 -3.97 -1.16 -5.43
CA ALA A 41 -4.66 -1.25 -4.15
C ALA A 41 -5.29 0.11 -3.79
N ASN A 42 -6.44 0.10 -3.13
CA ASN A 42 -7.07 1.32 -2.62
C ASN A 42 -6.49 1.72 -1.24
N ARG A 43 -6.75 2.96 -0.81
CA ARG A 43 -6.24 3.50 0.46
C ARG A 43 -6.72 2.71 1.67
N GLN A 44 -7.98 2.32 1.69
CA GLN A 44 -8.59 1.62 2.82
C GLN A 44 -7.98 0.23 3.05
N LEU A 45 -7.71 -0.51 1.97
CA LEU A 45 -7.06 -1.81 2.02
C LEU A 45 -5.65 -1.67 2.58
N LEU A 46 -4.87 -0.69 2.09
CA LEU A 46 -3.53 -0.43 2.60
C LEU A 46 -3.54 0.01 4.06
N THR A 47 -4.42 0.94 4.47
CA THR A 47 -4.58 1.32 5.88
C THR A 47 -4.82 0.10 6.76
N ARG A 48 -5.78 -0.78 6.40
CA ARG A 48 -6.05 -2.00 7.17
C ARG A 48 -4.87 -2.97 7.21
N THR A 49 -4.15 -3.13 6.09
CA THR A 49 -2.94 -3.95 6.02
C THR A 49 -1.90 -3.46 7.01
N PHE A 50 -1.59 -2.16 6.99
CA PHE A 50 -0.53 -1.60 7.81
C PHE A 50 -0.94 -1.45 9.28
N ASP A 51 -2.20 -1.13 9.58
CA ASP A 51 -2.74 -1.15 10.94
C ASP A 51 -2.55 -2.55 11.58
N TYR A 52 -2.80 -3.61 10.82
CA TYR A 52 -2.57 -4.99 11.29
C TYR A 52 -1.08 -5.28 11.54
N LEU A 53 -0.20 -4.87 10.62
CA LEU A 53 1.24 -5.15 10.72
C LEU A 53 1.96 -4.32 11.78
N ILE A 54 1.40 -3.17 12.17
CA ILE A 54 1.94 -2.29 13.20
C ILE A 54 1.36 -2.64 14.57
N GLY A 55 0.09 -3.06 14.61
CA GLY A 55 -0.65 -3.28 15.84
C GLY A 55 -0.71 -1.99 16.66
N CYS A 56 -0.20 -2.04 17.90
CA CYS A 56 -0.13 -0.87 18.79
C CYS A 56 1.23 -0.13 18.72
N GLY A 57 1.95 -0.21 17.59
CA GLY A 57 3.28 0.38 17.43
C GLY A 57 4.43 -0.54 17.86
N HIS A 58 4.17 -1.85 17.98
CA HIS A 58 5.15 -2.86 18.38
C HIS A 58 5.46 -3.88 17.27
N GLY A 59 4.82 -3.74 16.11
CA GLY A 59 5.02 -4.62 14.96
C GLY A 59 6.21 -4.18 14.11
N ILE A 60 5.98 -4.08 12.80
CA ILE A 60 7.05 -3.76 11.83
C ILE A 60 7.54 -2.31 11.89
N ALA A 61 6.78 -1.41 12.52
CA ALA A 61 7.14 0.01 12.70
C ALA A 61 6.36 0.60 13.88
N GLN A 62 6.78 1.77 14.36
CA GLN A 62 6.09 2.48 15.43
C GLN A 62 4.82 3.16 14.93
N ARG A 63 4.87 3.76 13.73
CA ARG A 63 3.72 4.46 13.11
C ARG A 63 3.73 4.31 11.59
N VAL A 64 2.57 4.57 10.97
CA VAL A 64 2.43 4.63 9.52
C VAL A 64 1.63 5.83 9.07
N THR A 65 2.00 6.36 7.92
CA THR A 65 1.24 7.38 7.21
C THR A 65 0.87 6.85 5.83
N VAL A 66 -0.43 6.87 5.50
CA VAL A 66 -0.95 6.44 4.19
C VAL A 66 -1.53 7.66 3.46
N ARG A 67 -0.93 8.04 2.34
CA ARG A 67 -1.29 9.22 1.53
C ARG A 67 -1.56 8.84 0.09
N GLU A 68 -2.54 9.50 -0.52
CA GLU A 68 -2.75 9.42 -1.96
C GLU A 68 -1.75 10.35 -2.65
N ALA A 69 -1.09 9.84 -3.68
CA ALA A 69 -0.15 10.59 -4.49
C ALA A 69 -0.48 10.43 -5.98
N HIS A 70 -0.01 11.39 -6.77
CA HIS A 70 -0.24 11.44 -8.20
C HIS A 70 1.09 11.53 -8.92
N ASP A 71 1.25 10.74 -9.99
CA ASP A 71 2.39 10.88 -10.87
C ASP A 71 2.28 12.22 -11.62
N VAL A 72 3.36 13.02 -11.56
CA VAL A 72 3.44 14.34 -12.21
C VAL A 72 3.49 14.19 -13.75
N ILE A 73 3.88 13.02 -14.25
CA ILE A 73 4.05 12.76 -15.69
C ILE A 73 2.69 12.48 -16.34
N ARG A 74 2.05 13.55 -16.84
CA ARG A 74 0.87 13.51 -17.71
C ARG A 74 1.21 12.95 -19.10
N ARG A 75 1.58 11.67 -19.22
CA ARG A 75 1.52 11.00 -20.52
C ARG A 75 0.08 10.52 -20.75
N ILE A 76 -0.68 11.34 -21.47
CA ILE A 76 -1.96 10.99 -22.10
C ILE A 76 -3.01 10.44 -21.12
N GLY A 77 -3.67 11.35 -20.39
CA GLY A 77 -5.04 11.16 -19.88
C GLY A 77 -5.27 10.15 -18.74
N LYS A 78 -4.26 9.39 -18.28
CA LYS A 78 -4.40 8.51 -17.11
C LYS A 78 -3.65 9.09 -15.92
N ASN A 79 -4.39 9.72 -15.01
CA ASN A 79 -3.91 9.98 -13.66
C ASN A 79 -3.64 8.62 -13.00
N LEU A 80 -2.39 8.16 -13.05
CA LEU A 80 -1.98 6.98 -12.30
C LEU A 80 -1.96 7.38 -10.82
N GLN A 81 -3.07 7.04 -10.14
CA GLN A 81 -3.16 7.17 -8.69
C GLN A 81 -2.22 6.14 -8.08
N ARG A 82 -1.26 6.61 -7.29
CA ARG A 82 -0.43 5.78 -6.43
C ARG A 82 -0.76 6.10 -4.97
N ILE A 83 -0.47 5.16 -4.10
CA ILE A 83 -0.63 5.35 -2.66
C ILE A 83 0.73 5.18 -2.03
N GLU A 84 1.14 6.19 -1.29
CA GLU A 84 2.38 6.22 -0.54
C GLU A 84 2.09 5.80 0.88
N VAL A 85 2.89 4.86 1.38
CA VAL A 85 2.85 4.37 2.74
C VAL A 85 4.23 4.54 3.35
N THR A 86 4.34 5.49 4.27
CA THR A 86 5.57 5.75 5.01
C THR A 86 5.52 5.05 6.35
N LEU A 87 6.45 4.15 6.61
CA LEU A 87 6.74 3.61 7.93
C LEU A 87 7.67 4.57 8.66
N HIS A 88 7.26 4.98 9.86
CA HIS A 88 8.03 5.83 10.76
C HIS A 88 8.63 4.94 11.84
N GLU A 89 9.95 5.05 12.04
CA GLU A 89 10.74 4.23 12.96
C GLU A 89 10.52 2.71 12.69
N PRO A 90 10.94 2.21 11.51
CA PRO A 90 10.83 0.80 11.16
C PRO A 90 11.63 -0.07 12.12
N ASN A 91 11.03 -1.17 12.57
CA ASN A 91 11.63 -2.07 13.54
C ASN A 91 12.52 -3.12 12.86
N PHE A 92 13.72 -2.70 12.44
CA PHE A 92 14.69 -3.59 11.77
C PHE A 92 15.29 -4.68 12.67
N ARG A 93 15.12 -4.57 14.00
CA ARG A 93 15.50 -5.67 14.93
C ARG A 93 14.50 -6.82 14.89
N PHE A 94 13.25 -6.53 14.53
CA PHE A 94 12.18 -7.51 14.42
C PHE A 94 12.06 -8.10 13.01
N ALA A 95 12.09 -7.26 11.98
CA ALA A 95 11.91 -7.67 10.59
C ALA A 95 12.89 -6.94 9.67
N SER A 96 13.61 -7.69 8.82
CA SER A 96 14.38 -7.07 7.74
C SER A 96 13.45 -6.43 6.70
N LEU A 97 14.00 -5.60 5.81
CA LEU A 97 13.21 -5.03 4.72
C LEU A 97 12.55 -6.10 3.84
N SER A 98 13.25 -7.22 3.61
CA SER A 98 12.74 -8.37 2.88
C SER A 98 11.58 -9.04 3.61
N ASP A 99 11.67 -9.17 4.94
CA ASP A 99 10.59 -9.73 5.76
C ASP A 99 9.38 -8.82 5.76
N MET A 100 9.57 -7.50 5.87
CA MET A 100 8.48 -6.53 5.79
C MET A 100 7.74 -6.63 4.44
N LYS A 101 8.48 -6.75 3.32
CA LYS A 101 7.88 -6.98 1.99
C LYS A 101 7.01 -8.24 1.97
N LEU A 102 7.53 -9.35 2.51
CA LEU A 102 6.81 -10.61 2.59
C LEU A 102 5.54 -10.49 3.44
N LEU A 103 5.63 -9.85 4.61
CA LEU A 103 4.52 -9.63 5.53
C LEU A 103 3.42 -8.75 4.91
N ILE A 104 3.80 -7.69 4.20
CA ILE A 104 2.90 -6.80 3.46
C ILE A 104 2.13 -7.60 2.40
N GLU A 105 2.85 -8.36 1.58
CA GLU A 105 2.26 -9.18 0.51
C GLU A 105 1.29 -10.23 1.07
N ALA A 106 1.72 -10.98 2.10
CA ALA A 106 0.90 -11.99 2.74
C ALA A 106 -0.37 -11.39 3.37
N THR A 107 -0.25 -10.25 4.04
CA THR A 107 -1.38 -9.57 4.68
C THR A 107 -2.36 -9.01 3.65
N LEU A 108 -1.87 -8.45 2.55
CA LEU A 108 -2.73 -7.99 1.45
C LEU A 108 -3.52 -9.14 0.84
N LYS A 109 -2.86 -10.27 0.52
CA LYS A 109 -3.50 -11.48 -0.01
C LYS A 109 -4.54 -12.06 0.96
N ARG A 110 -4.29 -11.97 2.27
CA ARG A 110 -5.22 -12.38 3.32
C ARG A 110 -6.47 -11.49 3.36
N LEU A 111 -6.31 -10.18 3.22
CA LEU A 111 -7.41 -9.22 3.29
C LEU A 111 -8.20 -9.10 1.98
N HIS A 112 -7.56 -9.37 0.85
CA HIS A 112 -8.19 -9.31 -0.46
C HIS A 112 -7.49 -10.23 -1.48
N PRO A 113 -8.21 -11.00 -2.31
CA PRO A 113 -7.59 -11.73 -3.42
C PRO A 113 -6.80 -10.78 -4.34
N CYS A 114 -5.49 -10.96 -4.46
CA CYS A 114 -4.65 -10.14 -5.32
C CYS A 114 -3.44 -10.90 -5.88
N HIS A 115 -3.07 -10.53 -7.10
CA HIS A 115 -1.73 -10.78 -7.64
C HIS A 115 -0.84 -9.62 -7.23
N PHE A 116 0.26 -9.94 -6.54
CA PHE A 116 1.17 -8.95 -6.00
C PHE A 116 2.51 -9.02 -6.75
N GLN A 117 3.08 -7.86 -7.10
CA GLN A 117 4.37 -7.78 -7.77
C GLN A 117 5.23 -6.66 -7.19
N TRP A 118 6.42 -7.00 -6.73
CA TRP A 118 7.47 -6.03 -6.41
C TRP A 118 8.21 -5.62 -7.67
N LEU A 119 8.34 -4.31 -7.90
CA LEU A 119 9.14 -3.73 -8.98
C LEU A 119 10.33 -2.94 -8.40
N ASN A 120 11.31 -2.68 -9.27
CA ASN A 120 12.32 -1.65 -8.98
C ASN A 120 11.77 -0.26 -9.35
N LEU A 121 12.40 0.80 -8.82
CA LEU A 121 11.96 2.19 -9.02
C LEU A 121 11.80 2.53 -10.50
N THR A 122 12.77 2.14 -11.34
CA THR A 122 12.74 2.40 -12.78
C THR A 122 11.53 1.76 -13.45
N LYS A 123 11.24 0.48 -13.20
CA LYS A 123 10.07 -0.18 -13.79
C LYS A 123 8.77 0.34 -13.21
N PHE A 124 8.74 0.71 -11.93
CA PHE A 124 7.53 1.21 -11.27
C PHE A 124 7.06 2.55 -11.85
N PHE A 125 7.97 3.51 -12.06
CA PHE A 125 7.61 4.83 -12.58
C PHE A 125 7.47 4.89 -14.10
N ASN A 126 8.06 3.94 -14.84
CA ASN A 126 7.91 3.85 -16.30
C ASN A 126 6.75 2.93 -16.74
N PHE A 127 5.94 2.44 -15.80
CA PHE A 127 4.75 1.63 -16.05
C PHE A 127 3.53 2.48 -16.36
#